data_AF-A0A2U2SPM7-F1
#
_entry.id   AF-A0A2U2SPM7-F1
#
_cell.length_a   1.000
_cell.length_b   1.000
_cell.length_c   1.000
_cell.angle_alpha   90.00
_cell.angle_beta   90.00
_cell.angle_gamma   90.00
#
_symmetry.space_group_name_H-M   'P 1'
#
loop_
_entity.id
_entity.type
_entity.pdbx_description
1 polymer ?
#
loop_
_entity_poly.entity_id
_entity_poly.type
_entity_poly.pdbx_seq_one_letter_code
_entity_poly.pdbx_strand_id
1 'polypeptide(L)'
;MIIPVLVLIYALQLWAFSGFQIDDAYISFRYVRQWAAGNGLVYNVGERVEGYSNFLWIAMLLPFAKLGFDLGLTAKVLGCLLGLFSLGLTYHFGQVFHGGSVAAWLLACSAPFAAWAMGQLEAPLFAFLALAASFTFLSEEKRGAGWWSGVLFGLLALTRPEGILFFFVAMALRALCSFQEKKLSRRDFWRIAACSVIVLPYFVWRLTYYGYPFPNTVYAKSMGLHPRALLEGLFYLYQSINAAGGFFFLAITLALAIVRPVWSLTERYLAASVIAYATFVVVGGGDWMPMQRFLVHIMPL
;
A
#
# COMPACT_ATOMS: atom_id res chain seq x y z
N MET A 1 -17.58 -19.36 -12.62
CA MET A 1 -18.45 -18.20 -12.95
C MET A 1 -18.20 -16.96 -12.10
N ILE A 2 -17.64 -17.05 -10.89
CA ILE A 2 -17.47 -15.89 -9.99
C ILE A 2 -16.49 -14.83 -10.55
N ILE A 3 -15.30 -15.25 -11.03
CA ILE A 3 -14.24 -14.33 -11.46
C ILE A 3 -14.68 -13.40 -12.61
N PRO A 4 -15.31 -13.87 -13.71
CA PRO A 4 -15.77 -12.99 -14.78
C PRO A 4 -16.75 -11.91 -14.30
N VAL A 5 -17.63 -12.23 -13.34
CA VAL A 5 -18.59 -11.26 -12.79
C VAL A 5 -17.89 -10.21 -11.93
N LEU A 6 -16.94 -10.63 -11.08
CA LEU A 6 -16.11 -9.69 -10.31
C LEU A 6 -15.36 -8.71 -11.22
N VAL A 7 -14.74 -9.24 -12.28
CA VAL A 7 -14.01 -8.42 -13.27
C VAL A 7 -14.96 -7.47 -13.99
N LEU A 8 -16.16 -7.92 -14.38
CA LEU A 8 -17.15 -7.08 -15.04
C LEU A 8 -17.59 -5.92 -14.13
N ILE A 9 -17.92 -6.19 -12.86
CA ILE A 9 -18.32 -5.16 -11.90
C ILE A 9 -17.19 -4.13 -11.73
N TYR A 10 -15.96 -4.61 -11.53
CA TYR A 10 -14.81 -3.73 -11.37
C TYR A 10 -14.53 -2.91 -12.65
N ALA A 11 -14.67 -3.51 -13.83
CA ALA A 11 -14.51 -2.81 -15.10
C ALA A 11 -15.56 -1.70 -15.29
N LEU A 12 -16.81 -1.93 -14.88
CA LEU A 12 -17.86 -0.90 -14.90
C LEU A 12 -17.52 0.26 -13.96
N GLN A 13 -16.95 -0.02 -12.79
CA GLN A 13 -16.46 1.00 -11.87
C GLN A 13 -15.28 1.79 -12.47
N LEU A 14 -14.29 1.11 -13.07
CA LEU A 14 -13.18 1.78 -13.76
C LEU A 14 -13.67 2.70 -14.88
N TRP A 15 -14.68 2.26 -15.64
CA TRP A 15 -15.30 3.07 -16.68
C TRP A 15 -15.98 4.32 -16.09
N ALA A 16 -16.76 4.16 -15.01
CA ALA A 16 -17.42 5.26 -14.32
C ALA A 16 -16.43 6.31 -13.78
N PHE A 17 -15.23 5.88 -13.36
CA PHE A 17 -14.17 6.76 -12.87
C PHE A 17 -13.08 7.07 -13.91
N SER A 18 -13.33 6.85 -15.20
CA SER A 18 -12.30 7.01 -16.24
C SER A 18 -11.72 8.43 -16.36
N GLY A 19 -12.53 9.43 -16.00
CA GLY A 19 -12.14 10.84 -15.90
C GLY A 19 -11.44 11.23 -14.60
N PHE A 20 -11.37 10.35 -13.60
CA PHE A 20 -10.72 10.65 -12.33
C PHE A 20 -9.20 10.79 -12.53
N GLN A 21 -8.66 11.89 -12.05
CA GLN A 21 -7.24 12.25 -12.12
C GLN A 21 -6.94 13.25 -11.01
N ILE A 22 -5.71 13.23 -10.52
CA ILE A 22 -5.22 14.14 -9.48
C ILE A 22 -3.91 14.75 -9.99
N ASP A 23 -3.78 16.05 -9.81
CA ASP A 23 -2.66 16.86 -10.27
C ASP A 23 -1.32 16.49 -9.60
N ASP A 24 -1.33 15.97 -8.36
CA ASP A 24 -0.14 15.43 -7.69
C ASP A 24 0.64 14.40 -8.53
N ALA A 25 -0.02 13.67 -9.44
CA ALA A 25 0.66 12.72 -10.32
C ALA A 25 1.72 13.42 -11.20
N TYR A 26 1.51 14.68 -11.56
CA TYR A 26 2.46 15.45 -12.35
C TYR A 26 3.76 15.75 -11.62
N ILE A 27 3.77 15.73 -10.28
CA ILE A 27 5.02 15.80 -9.50
C ILE A 27 5.89 14.60 -9.86
N SER A 28 5.33 13.38 -9.75
CA SER A 28 6.04 12.14 -10.08
C SER A 28 6.47 12.15 -11.56
N PHE A 29 5.59 12.57 -12.47
CA PHE A 29 5.91 12.64 -13.90
C PHE A 29 7.04 13.61 -14.21
N ARG A 30 7.15 14.73 -13.49
CA ARG A 30 8.27 15.66 -13.64
C ARG A 30 9.59 14.98 -13.28
N TYR A 31 9.66 14.28 -12.15
CA TYR A 31 10.85 13.51 -11.75
C TYR A 31 11.20 12.43 -12.78
N VAL A 32 10.20 11.69 -13.28
CA VAL A 32 10.39 10.67 -14.32
C VAL A 32 10.98 11.28 -15.60
N ARG A 33 10.44 12.42 -16.07
CA ARG A 33 10.94 13.11 -17.27
C ARG A 33 12.37 13.61 -17.10
N GLN A 34 12.71 14.16 -15.94
CA GLN A 34 14.06 14.64 -15.65
C GLN A 34 15.06 13.49 -15.57
N TRP A 35 14.66 12.38 -14.95
CA TRP A 35 15.49 11.19 -14.90
C TRP A 35 15.68 10.56 -16.29
N ALA A 36 14.62 10.51 -17.10
CA ALA A 36 14.68 10.03 -18.48
C ALA A 36 15.61 10.90 -19.36
N ALA A 37 15.63 12.22 -19.13
CA ALA A 37 16.50 13.18 -19.81
C ALA A 37 17.96 13.17 -19.33
N GLY A 38 18.30 12.38 -18.29
CA GLY A 38 19.66 12.32 -17.75
C GLY A 38 20.02 13.41 -16.74
N ASN A 39 19.07 14.24 -16.33
CA ASN A 39 19.28 15.30 -15.34
C ASN A 39 19.27 14.80 -13.89
N GLY A 40 19.00 13.50 -13.70
CA GLY A 40 18.83 12.86 -12.40
C GLY A 40 17.42 13.02 -11.82
N LEU A 41 17.23 12.53 -10.60
CA LEU A 41 15.96 12.57 -9.88
C LEU A 41 15.76 13.92 -9.20
N VAL A 42 15.45 14.93 -10.00
CA VAL A 42 15.24 16.32 -9.57
C VAL A 42 13.93 16.88 -10.13
N TYR A 43 13.34 17.86 -9.46
CA TYR A 43 12.19 18.59 -10.00
C TYR A 43 12.65 19.72 -10.95
N ASN A 44 13.58 20.54 -10.46
CA ASN A 44 14.28 21.60 -11.19
C ASN A 44 15.74 21.19 -11.44
N VAL A 45 16.23 21.41 -12.66
CA VAL A 45 17.64 21.13 -12.98
C VAL A 45 18.53 22.07 -12.17
N GLY A 46 19.57 21.51 -11.54
CA GLY A 46 20.46 22.24 -10.63
C GLY A 46 20.07 22.17 -9.16
N GLU A 47 18.83 21.77 -8.83
CA GLU A 47 18.35 21.66 -7.44
C GLU A 47 18.10 20.19 -7.06
N ARG A 48 18.85 19.70 -6.08
CA ARG A 48 18.66 18.33 -5.55
C ARG A 48 17.72 18.36 -4.35
N VAL A 49 16.43 18.35 -4.63
CA VAL A 49 15.35 18.29 -3.63
C VAL A 49 14.54 17.01 -3.82
N GLU A 50 14.33 16.26 -2.74
CA GLU A 50 13.46 15.07 -2.74
C GLU A 50 12.01 15.47 -2.47
N GLY A 51 11.26 15.73 -3.55
CA GLY A 51 9.85 16.13 -3.51
C GLY A 51 8.87 14.98 -3.78
N TYR A 52 9.32 13.73 -3.75
CA TYR A 52 8.48 12.55 -3.93
C TYR A 52 8.65 11.59 -2.74
N SER A 53 7.67 10.71 -2.56
CA SER A 53 7.71 9.63 -1.55
C SER A 53 7.35 8.27 -2.16
N ASN A 54 7.40 8.16 -3.48
CA ASN A 54 6.95 7.00 -4.26
C ASN A 54 8.00 6.53 -5.28
N PHE A 55 9.23 6.34 -4.81
CA PHE A 55 10.38 5.98 -5.63
C PHE A 55 10.11 4.80 -6.56
N LEU A 56 9.51 3.71 -6.05
CA LEU A 56 9.24 2.54 -6.88
C LEU A 56 8.30 2.86 -8.05
N TRP A 57 7.30 3.71 -7.83
CA TRP A 57 6.38 4.15 -8.88
C TRP A 57 7.09 4.96 -9.97
N ILE A 58 7.95 5.91 -9.57
CA ILE A 58 8.81 6.68 -10.49
C ILE A 58 9.72 5.73 -11.29
N ALA A 59 10.37 4.78 -10.63
CA ALA A 59 11.25 3.80 -11.26
C ALA A 59 10.51 2.90 -12.26
N MET A 60 9.27 2.49 -11.94
CA MET A 60 8.42 1.71 -12.83
C MET A 60 7.98 2.48 -14.07
N LEU A 61 7.77 3.80 -13.96
CA LEU A 61 7.36 4.66 -15.08
C LEU A 61 8.54 5.06 -16.00
N LEU A 62 9.77 5.09 -15.47
CA LEU A 62 10.98 5.46 -16.20
C LEU A 62 11.17 4.77 -17.57
N PRO A 63 11.09 3.42 -17.70
CA PRO A 63 11.28 2.77 -19.00
C PRO A 63 10.26 3.24 -20.04
N PHE A 64 9.01 3.50 -19.62
CA PHE A 64 7.97 3.98 -20.54
C PHE A 64 8.22 5.41 -21.01
N ALA A 65 8.69 6.28 -20.11
CA ALA A 65 9.11 7.63 -20.50
C ALA A 65 10.27 7.62 -21.49
N LYS A 66 11.27 6.74 -21.30
CA LYS A 66 12.39 6.59 -22.25
C LYS A 66 11.95 6.11 -23.63
N LEU A 67 10.87 5.33 -23.70
CA LEU A 67 10.26 4.88 -24.94
C LEU A 67 9.29 5.92 -25.54
N GLY A 68 9.11 7.08 -24.91
CA GLY A 68 8.24 8.15 -25.39
C GLY A 68 6.75 7.94 -25.15
N PHE A 69 6.36 6.98 -24.30
CA PHE A 69 4.94 6.78 -23.95
C PHE A 69 4.40 7.92 -23.09
N ASP A 70 3.11 8.22 -23.26
CA ASP A 70 2.42 9.18 -22.38
C ASP A 70 2.36 8.64 -20.95
N LEU A 71 2.92 9.40 -20.01
CA LEU A 71 3.00 9.00 -18.61
C LEU A 71 1.63 8.93 -17.94
N GLY A 72 0.70 9.81 -18.32
CA GLY A 72 -0.65 9.83 -17.77
C GLY A 72 -1.41 8.56 -18.12
N LEU A 73 -1.40 8.17 -19.39
CA LEU A 73 -2.00 6.93 -19.87
C LEU A 73 -1.29 5.69 -19.31
N THR A 74 0.04 5.69 -19.31
CA THR A 74 0.85 4.59 -18.75
C THR A 74 0.50 4.35 -17.28
N ALA A 75 0.46 5.41 -16.47
CA ALA A 75 0.10 5.34 -15.05
C ALA A 75 -1.33 4.81 -14.85
N LYS A 76 -2.31 5.25 -15.67
CA LYS A 76 -3.69 4.72 -15.63
C LYS A 76 -3.74 3.23 -15.97
N VAL A 77 -3.07 2.81 -17.05
CA VAL A 77 -3.05 1.39 -17.47
C VAL A 77 -2.42 0.52 -16.38
N LEU A 78 -1.27 0.94 -15.83
CA LEU A 78 -0.63 0.23 -14.72
C LEU A 78 -1.53 0.18 -13.48
N GLY A 79 -2.20 1.29 -13.13
CA GLY A 79 -3.15 1.35 -12.03
C GLY A 79 -4.31 0.35 -12.19
N CYS A 80 -4.92 0.30 -13.37
CA CYS A 80 -5.97 -0.67 -13.71
C CYS A 80 -5.48 -2.13 -13.62
N LEU A 81 -4.30 -2.42 -14.16
CA LEU A 81 -3.72 -3.77 -14.12
C LEU A 81 -3.42 -4.20 -12.68
N LEU A 82 -2.83 -3.33 -11.87
CA LEU A 82 -2.57 -3.57 -10.45
C LEU A 82 -3.87 -3.73 -9.65
N GLY A 83 -4.90 -2.97 -9.98
CA GLY A 83 -6.25 -3.12 -9.42
C GLY A 83 -6.87 -4.49 -9.73
N LEU A 84 -6.79 -4.93 -10.99
CA LEU A 84 -7.24 -6.25 -11.42
C LEU A 84 -6.46 -7.40 -10.75
N PHE A 85 -5.14 -7.27 -10.65
CA PHE A 85 -4.31 -8.25 -9.94
C PHE A 85 -4.60 -8.30 -8.45
N SER A 86 -4.84 -7.14 -7.82
CA SER A 86 -5.28 -7.08 -6.43
C SER A 86 -6.62 -7.77 -6.24
N LEU A 87 -7.60 -7.54 -7.12
CA LEU A 87 -8.90 -8.20 -7.07
C LEU A 87 -8.79 -9.73 -7.19
N GLY A 88 -8.00 -10.21 -8.16
CA GLY A 88 -7.73 -11.63 -8.34
C GLY A 88 -7.02 -12.24 -7.14
N LEU A 89 -6.06 -11.52 -6.56
CA LEU A 89 -5.32 -11.97 -5.39
C LEU A 89 -6.19 -11.96 -4.13
N THR A 90 -7.07 -10.98 -3.93
CA THR A 90 -8.02 -10.96 -2.80
C THR A 90 -8.98 -12.14 -2.89
N TYR A 91 -9.47 -12.47 -4.09
CA TYR A 91 -10.27 -13.68 -4.31
C TYR A 91 -9.46 -14.94 -3.93
N HIS A 92 -8.23 -15.07 -4.41
CA HIS A 92 -7.39 -16.22 -4.10
C HIS A 92 -7.05 -16.32 -2.60
N PHE A 93 -6.74 -15.20 -1.96
CA PHE A 93 -6.48 -15.09 -0.53
C PHE A 93 -7.68 -15.61 0.27
N GLY A 94 -8.87 -15.11 -0.03
CA GLY A 94 -10.12 -15.55 0.61
C GLY A 94 -10.34 -17.06 0.49
N GLN A 95 -10.09 -17.64 -0.68
CA GLN A 95 -10.22 -19.09 -0.90
C GLN A 95 -9.19 -19.90 -0.08
N VAL A 96 -7.95 -19.44 0.02
CA VAL A 96 -6.85 -20.16 0.70
C VAL A 96 -6.92 -20.05 2.24
N PHE A 97 -7.39 -18.94 2.77
CA PHE A 97 -7.34 -18.65 4.22
C PHE A 97 -8.70 -18.65 4.91
N HIS A 98 -9.79 -18.38 4.19
CA HIS A 98 -11.13 -18.22 4.79
C HIS A 98 -12.22 -19.06 4.10
N GLY A 99 -11.91 -19.73 2.98
CA GLY A 99 -12.85 -20.55 2.22
C GLY A 99 -13.98 -19.77 1.54
N GLY A 100 -13.80 -18.47 1.29
CA GLY A 100 -14.86 -17.60 0.75
C GLY A 100 -14.36 -16.47 -0.13
N SER A 101 -15.30 -15.81 -0.82
CA SER A 101 -15.03 -14.75 -1.81
C SER A 101 -15.62 -13.39 -1.46
N VAL A 102 -16.21 -13.23 -0.27
CA VAL A 102 -16.92 -12.01 0.16
C VAL A 102 -16.03 -10.77 0.04
N ALA A 103 -14.77 -10.86 0.49
CA ALA A 103 -13.81 -9.74 0.39
C ALA A 103 -13.61 -9.28 -1.07
N ALA A 104 -13.55 -10.21 -2.03
CA ALA A 104 -13.39 -9.87 -3.44
C ALA A 104 -14.64 -9.19 -4.01
N TRP A 105 -15.85 -9.61 -3.59
CA TRP A 105 -17.10 -8.92 -3.96
C TRP A 105 -17.16 -7.51 -3.40
N LEU A 106 -16.81 -7.32 -2.12
CA LEU A 106 -16.75 -6.00 -1.49
C LEU A 106 -15.73 -5.09 -2.20
N LEU A 107 -14.55 -5.64 -2.53
CA LEU A 107 -13.51 -4.90 -3.24
C LEU A 107 -13.93 -4.53 -4.67
N ALA A 108 -14.55 -5.44 -5.42
CA ALA A 108 -15.04 -5.17 -6.78
C ALA A 108 -16.11 -4.05 -6.79
N CYS A 109 -16.93 -3.97 -5.74
CA CYS A 109 -17.95 -2.93 -5.57
C CYS A 109 -17.41 -1.63 -4.97
N SER A 110 -16.14 -1.55 -4.59
CA SER A 110 -15.55 -0.39 -3.93
C SER A 110 -15.24 0.74 -4.93
N ALA A 111 -16.05 1.79 -4.91
CA ALA A 111 -15.84 2.98 -5.72
C ALA A 111 -14.47 3.67 -5.45
N PRO A 112 -14.03 3.86 -4.18
CA PRO A 112 -12.69 4.40 -3.92
C PRO A 112 -11.56 3.57 -4.53
N PHE A 113 -11.66 2.24 -4.46
CA PHE A 113 -10.65 1.35 -5.01
C PHE A 113 -10.54 1.45 -6.54
N ALA A 114 -11.68 1.56 -7.25
CA ALA A 114 -11.70 1.78 -8.69
C ALA A 114 -11.25 3.19 -9.09
N ALA A 115 -11.67 4.23 -8.35
CA ALA A 115 -11.28 5.61 -8.62
C ALA A 115 -9.76 5.77 -8.55
N TRP A 116 -9.11 5.23 -7.50
CA TRP A 116 -7.67 5.35 -7.33
C TRP A 116 -6.85 4.48 -8.29
N ALA A 117 -7.44 3.46 -8.92
CA ALA A 117 -6.82 2.79 -10.07
C ALA A 117 -6.69 3.71 -11.29
N MET A 118 -7.58 4.71 -11.43
CA MET A 118 -7.51 5.74 -12.47
C MET A 118 -6.71 6.98 -12.04
N GLY A 119 -6.43 7.13 -10.74
CA GLY A 119 -5.84 8.34 -10.14
C GLY A 119 -4.36 8.61 -10.45
N GLN A 120 -3.70 7.78 -11.27
CA GLN A 120 -2.32 7.95 -11.77
C GLN A 120 -1.19 7.96 -10.71
N LEU A 121 -1.54 7.76 -9.44
CA LEU A 121 -0.61 7.65 -8.31
C LEU A 121 -0.30 6.20 -7.96
N GLU A 122 0.62 6.01 -7.04
CA GLU A 122 1.13 4.72 -6.60
C GLU A 122 0.15 3.89 -5.75
N ALA A 123 -1.04 4.42 -5.42
CA ALA A 123 -1.98 3.77 -4.51
C ALA A 123 -2.36 2.33 -4.92
N PRO A 124 -2.61 2.01 -6.21
CA PRO A 124 -2.86 0.63 -6.65
C PRO A 124 -1.63 -0.28 -6.48
N LEU A 125 -0.42 0.25 -6.70
CA LEU A 125 0.83 -0.49 -6.48
C LEU A 125 1.02 -0.80 -5.01
N PHE A 126 0.77 0.19 -4.13
CA PHE A 126 0.86 0.01 -2.69
C PHE A 126 -0.13 -1.05 -2.21
N ALA A 127 -1.40 -0.95 -2.61
CA ALA A 127 -2.43 -1.91 -2.24
C ALA A 127 -2.10 -3.34 -2.71
N PHE A 128 -1.65 -3.48 -3.97
CA PHE A 128 -1.21 -4.76 -4.53
C PHE A 128 -0.03 -5.35 -3.75
N LEU A 129 1.02 -4.56 -3.50
CA LEU A 129 2.21 -5.03 -2.78
C LEU A 129 1.91 -5.35 -1.32
N ALA A 130 1.05 -4.57 -0.65
CA ALA A 130 0.61 -4.86 0.72
C ALA A 130 -0.13 -6.20 0.78
N LEU A 131 -1.04 -6.45 -0.16
CA LEU A 131 -1.75 -7.71 -0.28
C LEU A 131 -0.82 -8.88 -0.62
N ALA A 132 0.05 -8.71 -1.62
CA ALA A 132 1.01 -9.72 -2.05
C ALA A 132 2.00 -10.08 -0.95
N ALA A 133 2.61 -9.08 -0.29
CA ALA A 133 3.53 -9.31 0.83
C ALA A 133 2.84 -10.06 1.98
N SER A 134 1.61 -9.66 2.31
CA SER A 134 0.77 -10.31 3.33
C SER A 134 0.44 -11.75 2.98
N PHE A 135 -0.03 -12.01 1.76
CA PHE A 135 -0.34 -13.34 1.27
C PHE A 135 0.90 -14.25 1.29
N THR A 136 2.04 -13.75 0.79
CA THR A 136 3.29 -14.48 0.76
C THR A 136 3.79 -14.77 2.18
N PHE A 137 3.79 -13.79 3.09
CA PHE A 137 4.18 -13.98 4.48
C PHE A 137 3.37 -15.09 5.15
N LEU A 138 2.04 -15.04 5.05
CA LEU A 138 1.16 -16.03 5.67
C LEU A 138 1.28 -17.41 5.00
N SER A 139 1.55 -17.45 3.69
CA SER A 139 1.81 -18.70 2.98
C SER A 139 3.14 -19.34 3.39
N GLU A 140 4.18 -18.54 3.60
CA GLU A 140 5.46 -18.99 4.13
C GLU A 140 5.34 -19.49 5.58
N GLU A 141 4.52 -18.83 6.41
CA GLU A 141 4.21 -19.30 7.76
C GLU A 141 3.50 -20.66 7.73
N LYS A 142 2.49 -20.84 6.86
CA LYS A 142 1.82 -22.14 6.66
C LYS A 142 2.78 -23.23 6.16
N ARG A 143 3.71 -22.90 5.26
CA ARG A 143 4.68 -23.85 4.69
C ARG A 143 5.86 -24.16 5.60
N GLY A 144 6.13 -23.29 6.58
CA GLY A 144 7.31 -23.39 7.44
C GLY A 144 8.59 -22.82 6.82
N ALA A 145 8.57 -22.38 5.56
CA ALA A 145 9.75 -21.95 4.80
C ALA A 145 9.44 -20.80 3.82
N GLY A 146 10.49 -20.03 3.49
CA GLY A 146 10.47 -18.94 2.50
C GLY A 146 10.92 -17.60 3.08
N TRP A 147 11.28 -16.67 2.19
CA TRP A 147 11.80 -15.34 2.51
C TRP A 147 11.39 -14.25 1.50
N TRP A 148 10.58 -14.61 0.51
CA TRP A 148 10.13 -13.71 -0.55
C TRP A 148 9.22 -12.60 -0.02
N SER A 149 8.52 -12.85 1.09
CA SER A 149 7.77 -11.80 1.79
C SER A 149 8.66 -10.59 2.14
N GLY A 150 9.91 -10.81 2.55
CA GLY A 150 10.87 -9.75 2.85
C GLY A 150 11.17 -8.85 1.64
N VAL A 151 11.29 -9.44 0.44
CA VAL A 151 11.48 -8.68 -0.80
C VAL A 151 10.25 -7.81 -1.09
N LEU A 152 9.05 -8.39 -1.02
CA LEU A 152 7.80 -7.67 -1.30
C LEU A 152 7.55 -6.54 -0.30
N PHE A 153 7.85 -6.76 0.98
CA PHE A 153 7.79 -5.71 2.00
C PHE A 153 8.83 -4.60 1.75
N GLY A 154 10.02 -4.95 1.28
CA GLY A 154 11.01 -3.97 0.84
C GLY A 154 10.49 -3.11 -0.31
N LEU A 155 9.93 -3.73 -1.35
CA LEU A 155 9.34 -3.01 -2.49
C LEU A 155 8.14 -2.14 -2.06
N LEU A 156 7.32 -2.61 -1.12
CA LEU A 156 6.22 -1.85 -0.53
C LEU A 156 6.75 -0.58 0.17
N ALA A 157 7.84 -0.69 0.93
CA ALA A 157 8.48 0.45 1.60
C ALA A 157 9.09 1.47 0.61
N LEU A 158 9.57 1.02 -0.57
CA LEU A 158 10.02 1.91 -1.65
C LEU A 158 8.85 2.57 -2.41
N THR A 159 7.64 2.00 -2.31
CA THR A 159 6.43 2.58 -2.89
C THR A 159 5.91 3.70 -2.02
N ARG A 160 5.84 3.49 -0.69
CA ARG A 160 5.65 4.56 0.29
C ARG A 160 6.34 4.17 1.60
N PRO A 161 7.04 5.08 2.31
CA PRO A 161 7.81 4.74 3.51
C PRO A 161 7.00 4.04 4.60
N GLU A 162 5.73 4.41 4.79
CA GLU A 162 4.84 3.78 5.77
C GLU A 162 4.51 2.31 5.44
N GLY A 163 4.79 1.86 4.22
CA GLY A 163 4.68 0.46 3.81
C GLY A 163 5.52 -0.49 4.67
N ILE A 164 6.61 0.00 5.27
CA ILE A 164 7.44 -0.77 6.21
C ILE A 164 6.66 -1.20 7.47
N LEU A 165 5.55 -0.52 7.78
CA LEU A 165 4.70 -0.85 8.93
C LEU A 165 4.20 -2.29 8.87
N PHE A 166 3.78 -2.77 7.68
CA PHE A 166 3.29 -4.13 7.50
C PHE A 166 4.38 -5.18 7.78
N PHE A 167 5.64 -4.87 7.41
CA PHE A 167 6.78 -5.70 7.74
C PHE A 167 7.01 -5.79 9.25
N PHE A 168 6.95 -4.65 9.95
CA PHE A 168 7.10 -4.63 11.40
C PHE A 168 5.97 -5.39 12.11
N VAL A 169 4.73 -5.26 11.65
CA VAL A 169 3.61 -6.05 12.19
C VAL A 169 3.83 -7.55 11.96
N ALA A 170 4.26 -7.96 10.77
CA ALA A 170 4.58 -9.35 10.45
C ALA A 170 5.68 -9.91 11.38
N MET A 171 6.78 -9.17 11.53
CA MET A 171 7.92 -9.59 12.35
C MET A 171 7.62 -9.55 13.84
N ALA A 172 6.82 -8.59 14.31
CA ALA A 172 6.39 -8.52 15.71
C ALA A 172 5.52 -9.73 16.07
N LEU A 173 4.54 -10.08 15.24
CA LEU A 173 3.73 -11.28 15.46
C LEU A 173 4.57 -12.56 15.41
N ARG A 174 5.51 -12.64 14.46
CA ARG A 174 6.43 -13.77 14.39
C ARG A 174 7.33 -13.87 15.62
N ALA A 175 7.84 -12.74 16.12
CA ALA A 175 8.62 -12.69 17.34
C ALA A 175 7.80 -13.19 18.53
N LEU A 176 6.56 -12.73 18.69
CA LEU A 176 5.66 -13.19 19.77
C LEU A 176 5.42 -14.71 19.73
N CYS A 177 5.22 -15.28 18.54
CA CYS A 177 5.13 -16.73 18.38
C CYS A 177 6.48 -17.44 18.65
N SER A 178 7.59 -16.87 18.18
CA SER A 178 8.94 -17.43 18.36
C SER A 178 9.40 -17.40 19.82
N PHE A 179 9.00 -16.40 20.62
CA PHE A 179 9.24 -16.33 22.05
C PHE A 179 8.56 -17.50 22.79
N GLN A 180 7.35 -17.87 22.35
CA GLN A 180 6.65 -19.05 22.88
C GLN A 180 7.34 -20.36 22.45
N GLU A 181 7.89 -20.39 21.23
CA GLU A 181 8.57 -21.56 20.64
C GLU A 181 10.07 -21.68 21.01
N LYS A 182 10.67 -20.66 21.64
CA LYS A 182 12.11 -20.49 21.93
C LYS A 182 13.04 -20.74 20.73
N LYS A 183 12.60 -20.44 19.50
CA LYS A 183 13.37 -20.69 18.27
C LYS A 183 13.31 -19.51 17.32
N LEU A 184 14.42 -18.79 17.18
CA LEU A 184 14.63 -17.88 16.06
C LEU A 184 14.87 -18.70 14.79
N SER A 185 14.00 -18.53 13.80
CA SER A 185 14.11 -19.30 12.56
C SER A 185 15.06 -18.62 11.59
N ARG A 186 15.89 -19.42 10.89
CA ARG A 186 16.74 -18.94 9.79
C ARG A 186 15.95 -18.19 8.72
N ARG A 187 14.65 -18.48 8.56
CA ARG A 187 13.76 -17.77 7.64
C ARG A 187 13.53 -16.31 8.03
N ASP A 188 13.45 -16.02 9.34
CA ASP A 188 13.19 -14.68 9.86
C ASP A 188 14.41 -13.78 9.58
N PHE A 189 15.62 -14.33 9.75
CA PHE A 189 16.85 -13.67 9.31
C PHE A 189 16.83 -13.36 7.80
N TRP A 190 16.46 -14.32 6.95
CA TRP A 190 16.43 -14.10 5.50
C TRP A 190 15.36 -13.11 5.06
N ARG A 191 14.21 -13.04 5.73
CA ARG A 191 13.18 -12.02 5.47
C ARG A 191 13.69 -10.62 5.81
N ILE A 192 14.34 -10.47 6.97
CA ILE A 192 14.97 -9.21 7.38
C ILE A 192 16.05 -8.83 6.38
N ALA A 193 16.97 -9.74 6.08
CA ALA A 193 18.04 -9.50 5.11
C ALA A 193 17.49 -9.10 3.74
N ALA A 194 16.47 -9.80 3.23
CA ALA A 194 15.83 -9.49 1.95
C ALA A 194 15.19 -8.10 1.95
N CYS A 195 14.45 -7.73 3.01
CA CYS A 195 13.87 -6.40 3.14
C CYS A 195 14.97 -5.32 3.22
N SER A 196 15.99 -5.54 4.05
CA SER A 196 17.11 -4.62 4.22
C SER A 196 17.90 -4.40 2.94
N VAL A 197 18.15 -5.46 2.14
CA VAL A 197 18.85 -5.34 0.85
C VAL A 197 18.08 -4.49 -0.15
N ILE A 198 16.75 -4.41 -0.06
CA ILE A 198 15.96 -3.55 -0.93
C ILE A 198 15.91 -2.10 -0.39
N VAL A 199 15.72 -1.93 0.91
CA VAL A 199 15.49 -0.61 1.53
C VAL A 199 16.79 0.17 1.75
N LEU A 200 17.84 -0.47 2.29
CA LEU A 200 19.05 0.21 2.71
C LEU A 200 19.83 0.84 1.55
N PRO A 201 20.03 0.19 0.38
CA PRO A 201 20.73 0.82 -0.72
C PRO A 201 20.02 2.08 -1.23
N TYR A 202 18.68 2.04 -1.31
CA TYR A 202 17.89 3.22 -1.64
C TYR A 202 18.09 4.34 -0.61
N PHE A 203 18.01 3.99 0.69
CA PHE A 203 18.16 4.95 1.78
C PHE A 203 19.57 5.60 1.81
N VAL A 204 20.61 4.81 1.62
CA VAL A 204 22.00 5.30 1.55
C VAL A 204 22.18 6.19 0.32
N TRP A 205 21.71 5.74 -0.85
CA TRP A 205 21.78 6.53 -2.07
C TRP A 205 21.08 7.89 -1.91
N ARG A 206 19.82 7.91 -1.42
CA ARG A 206 19.08 9.18 -1.26
C ARG A 206 19.77 10.13 -0.28
N LEU A 207 20.37 9.61 0.80
CA LEU A 207 21.10 10.44 1.75
C LEU A 207 22.33 11.09 1.08
N THR A 208 23.08 10.31 0.30
CA THR A 208 24.24 10.84 -0.44
C THR A 208 23.84 11.78 -1.60
N TYR A 209 22.65 11.56 -2.18
CA TYR A 209 22.18 12.31 -3.36
C TYR A 209 21.52 13.64 -2.98
N TYR A 210 20.65 13.64 -1.97
CA TYR A 210 19.87 14.81 -1.53
C TYR A 210 20.47 15.52 -0.31
N GLY A 211 21.27 14.83 0.52
CA GLY A 211 21.90 15.41 1.71
C GLY A 211 21.00 15.53 2.94
N TYR A 212 19.73 15.09 2.87
CA TYR A 212 18.78 15.15 3.98
C TYR A 212 18.34 13.76 4.45
N PRO A 213 18.15 13.54 5.77
CA PRO A 213 17.74 12.25 6.30
C PRO A 213 16.29 11.90 5.98
N PHE A 214 15.41 12.89 5.78
CA PHE A 214 14.00 12.69 5.41
C PHE A 214 13.65 13.44 4.11
N PRO A 215 12.62 13.00 3.37
CA PRO A 215 12.18 13.73 2.18
C PRO A 215 11.64 15.12 2.56
N ASN A 216 11.71 16.09 1.64
CA ASN A 216 11.22 17.44 1.90
C ASN A 216 9.71 17.50 2.17
N THR A 217 8.96 16.50 1.72
CA THR A 217 7.53 16.36 2.04
C THR A 217 7.30 16.15 3.53
N VAL A 218 8.22 15.50 4.25
CA VAL A 218 8.13 15.35 5.71
C VAL A 218 8.36 16.70 6.36
N TYR A 219 9.42 17.42 5.99
CA TYR A 219 9.72 18.74 6.56
C TYR A 219 8.63 19.79 6.27
N ALA A 220 8.04 19.75 5.07
CA ALA A 220 6.96 20.65 4.69
C ALA A 220 5.64 20.33 5.41
N LYS A 221 5.40 19.05 5.74
CA LYS A 221 4.18 18.60 6.46
C LYS A 221 4.38 18.52 7.97
N SER A 222 5.61 18.57 8.48
CA SER A 222 5.93 18.42 9.90
C SER A 222 5.63 19.71 10.69
N MET A 223 4.34 20.05 10.77
CA MET A 223 3.78 20.83 11.87
C MET A 223 3.43 19.90 13.07
N GLY A 224 4.32 18.94 13.37
CA GLY A 224 4.31 18.14 14.60
C GLY A 224 3.08 17.26 14.87
N LEU A 225 3.13 16.53 15.99
CA LEU A 225 1.96 15.89 16.63
C LEU A 225 1.04 17.00 17.17
N HIS A 226 0.34 17.68 16.28
CA HIS A 226 -0.58 18.75 16.65
C HIS A 226 -1.98 18.15 16.92
N PRO A 227 -2.70 18.57 17.98
CA PRO A 227 -4.07 18.09 18.23
C PRO A 227 -5.01 18.23 17.03
N ARG A 228 -4.80 19.28 16.23
CA ARG A 228 -5.52 19.50 14.96
C ARG A 228 -5.30 18.37 13.95
N ALA A 229 -4.06 17.91 13.76
CA ALA A 229 -3.78 16.81 12.85
C ALA A 229 -4.50 15.54 13.32
N LEU A 230 -4.50 15.26 14.63
CA LEU A 230 -5.25 14.12 15.16
C LEU A 230 -6.76 14.22 14.87
N LEU A 231 -7.36 15.41 15.04
CA LEU A 231 -8.78 15.64 14.72
C LEU A 231 -9.06 15.49 13.22
N GLU A 232 -8.20 16.02 12.36
CA GLU A 232 -8.30 15.85 10.90
C GLU A 232 -8.19 14.37 10.51
N GLY A 233 -7.27 13.63 11.13
CA GLY A 233 -7.11 12.19 10.93
C GLY A 233 -8.30 11.37 11.43
N LEU A 234 -8.88 11.71 12.59
CA LEU A 234 -10.11 11.08 13.09
C LEU A 234 -11.31 11.38 12.18
N PHE A 235 -11.42 12.62 11.70
CA PHE A 235 -12.46 13.00 10.73
C PHE A 235 -12.27 12.28 9.39
N TYR A 236 -11.03 12.11 8.94
CA TYR A 236 -10.71 11.32 7.76
C TYR A 236 -11.11 9.84 7.94
N LEU A 237 -10.81 9.24 9.10
CA LEU A 237 -11.21 7.87 9.41
C LEU A 237 -12.75 7.73 9.45
N TYR A 238 -13.44 8.70 10.04
CA TYR A 238 -14.91 8.76 10.02
C TYR A 238 -15.45 8.77 8.58
N GLN A 239 -14.93 9.64 7.71
CA GLN A 239 -15.32 9.68 6.31
C GLN A 239 -15.02 8.35 5.59
N SER A 240 -13.89 7.73 5.92
CA SER A 240 -13.47 6.44 5.36
C SER A 240 -14.41 5.31 5.75
N ILE A 241 -14.85 5.25 7.01
CA ILE A 241 -15.84 4.28 7.49
C ILE A 241 -17.19 4.49 6.77
N ASN A 242 -17.63 5.74 6.62
CA ASN A 242 -18.87 6.06 5.89
C ASN A 242 -18.79 5.64 4.41
N ALA A 243 -17.66 5.91 3.74
CA ALA A 243 -17.43 5.50 2.36
C ALA A 243 -17.40 3.97 2.19
N ALA A 244 -17.00 3.23 3.23
CA ALA A 244 -16.99 1.76 3.27
C ALA A 244 -18.36 1.14 3.63
N GLY A 245 -19.44 1.92 3.70
CA GLY A 245 -20.80 1.45 4.03
C GLY A 245 -21.26 1.79 5.46
N GLY A 246 -20.47 2.56 6.21
CA GLY A 246 -20.85 3.14 7.50
C GLY A 246 -20.56 2.26 8.72
N PHE A 247 -20.93 2.77 9.89
CA PHE A 247 -20.69 2.12 11.18
C PHE A 247 -21.40 0.77 11.35
N PHE A 248 -22.42 0.48 10.54
CA PHE A 248 -23.11 -0.80 10.56
C PHE A 248 -22.19 -1.97 10.20
N PHE A 249 -21.44 -1.87 9.09
CA PHE A 249 -20.50 -2.93 8.70
C PHE A 249 -19.32 -3.05 9.66
N LEU A 250 -18.85 -1.92 10.21
CA LEU A 250 -17.83 -1.92 11.27
C LEU A 250 -18.34 -2.64 12.52
N ALA A 251 -19.56 -2.32 12.98
CA ALA A 251 -20.16 -2.95 14.16
C ALA A 251 -20.36 -4.46 13.96
N ILE A 252 -20.80 -4.90 12.78
CA ILE A 252 -20.88 -6.33 12.45
C ILE A 252 -19.51 -6.99 12.51
N THR A 253 -18.49 -6.37 11.91
CA THR A 253 -17.13 -6.92 11.90
C THR A 253 -16.58 -7.05 13.32
N LEU A 254 -16.77 -6.02 14.16
CA LEU A 254 -16.37 -6.05 15.56
C LEU A 254 -17.16 -7.09 16.36
N ALA A 255 -18.47 -7.21 16.15
CA ALA A 255 -19.29 -8.21 16.82
C ALA A 255 -18.84 -9.64 16.46
N LEU A 256 -18.58 -9.93 15.17
CA LEU A 256 -18.05 -11.21 14.72
C LEU A 256 -16.66 -11.50 15.32
N ALA A 257 -15.83 -10.46 15.47
CA ALA A 257 -14.51 -10.56 16.06
C ALA A 257 -14.55 -10.86 17.57
N ILE A 258 -15.53 -10.30 18.30
CA ILE A 258 -15.75 -10.54 19.74
C ILE A 258 -16.31 -11.95 19.97
N VAL A 259 -17.25 -12.41 19.14
CA VAL A 259 -17.90 -13.73 19.29
C VAL A 259 -16.94 -14.88 18.97
N ARG A 260 -15.83 -14.63 18.25
CA ARG A 260 -14.79 -15.63 17.97
C ARG A 260 -13.59 -15.45 18.92
N PRO A 261 -13.51 -16.22 20.02
CA PRO A 261 -12.49 -16.02 21.05
C PRO A 261 -11.07 -16.40 20.61
N VAL A 262 -10.92 -17.15 19.51
CA VAL A 262 -9.61 -17.60 19.01
C VAL A 262 -9.44 -17.15 17.58
N TRP A 263 -8.50 -16.23 17.37
CA TRP A 263 -8.14 -15.74 16.04
C TRP A 263 -6.95 -16.51 15.49
N SER A 264 -7.04 -16.92 14.24
CA SER A 264 -5.94 -17.49 13.47
C SER A 264 -4.78 -16.48 13.34
N LEU A 265 -3.58 -16.97 12.96
CA LEU A 265 -2.46 -16.07 12.67
C LEU A 265 -2.80 -15.07 11.56
N THR A 266 -3.53 -15.52 10.55
CA THR A 266 -4.04 -14.69 9.45
C THR A 266 -4.88 -13.53 9.97
N GLU A 267 -5.91 -13.82 10.76
CA GLU A 267 -6.83 -12.80 11.29
C GLU A 267 -6.10 -11.82 12.21
N ARG A 268 -5.20 -12.31 13.08
CA ARG A 268 -4.37 -11.45 13.93
C ARG A 268 -3.48 -10.51 13.12
N TYR A 269 -2.83 -11.03 12.07
CA TYR A 269 -1.97 -10.22 11.21
C TYR A 269 -2.75 -9.18 10.40
N LEU A 270 -3.86 -9.56 9.78
CA LEU A 270 -4.70 -8.63 9.01
C LEU A 270 -5.27 -7.55 9.92
N ALA A 271 -5.85 -7.91 11.08
CA ALA A 271 -6.38 -6.96 12.04
C ALA A 271 -5.29 -6.01 12.58
N ALA A 272 -4.13 -6.54 12.97
CA ALA A 272 -3.02 -5.71 13.44
C ALA A 272 -2.50 -4.77 12.34
N SER A 273 -2.46 -5.21 11.09
CA SER A 273 -2.02 -4.40 9.94
C SER A 273 -3.01 -3.27 9.65
N VAL A 274 -4.31 -3.58 9.62
CA VAL A 274 -5.39 -2.59 9.43
C VAL A 274 -5.39 -1.56 10.56
N ILE A 275 -5.31 -2.00 11.83
CA ILE A 275 -5.29 -1.10 12.99
C ILE A 275 -4.03 -0.22 12.98
N ALA A 276 -2.86 -0.81 12.74
CA ALA A 276 -1.61 -0.07 12.70
C ALA A 276 -1.65 0.98 11.58
N TYR A 277 -2.10 0.61 10.39
CA TYR A 277 -2.19 1.53 9.26
C TYR A 277 -3.25 2.63 9.50
N ALA A 278 -4.42 2.29 10.04
CA ALA A 278 -5.43 3.28 10.42
C ALA A 278 -4.91 4.25 11.49
N THR A 279 -4.14 3.76 12.45
CA THR A 279 -3.49 4.60 13.47
C THR A 279 -2.45 5.52 12.83
N PHE A 280 -1.64 5.02 11.91
CA PHE A 280 -0.72 5.87 11.13
C PHE A 280 -1.46 6.98 10.37
N VAL A 281 -2.58 6.66 9.71
CA VAL A 281 -3.41 7.63 8.99
C VAL A 281 -3.97 8.69 9.95
N VAL A 282 -4.48 8.27 11.10
CA VAL A 282 -5.04 9.18 12.11
C VAL A 282 -3.96 10.09 12.70
N VAL A 283 -2.80 9.54 13.07
CA VAL A 283 -1.66 10.30 13.61
C VAL A 283 -1.07 11.24 12.55
N GLY A 284 -1.05 10.81 11.28
CA GLY A 284 -0.57 11.59 10.15
C GLY A 284 -1.51 12.69 9.66
N GLY A 285 -2.73 12.79 10.21
CA GLY A 285 -3.72 13.80 9.85
C GLY A 285 -4.57 13.48 8.61
N GLY A 286 -4.56 12.23 8.16
CA GLY A 286 -5.30 11.81 6.98
C GLY A 286 -4.73 12.33 5.67
N ASP A 287 -5.59 12.45 4.66
CA ASP A 287 -5.27 13.01 3.35
C ASP A 287 -6.38 13.97 2.92
N TRP A 288 -6.02 14.99 2.13
CA TRP A 288 -7.00 15.94 1.60
C TRP A 288 -7.69 15.42 0.33
N MET A 289 -7.08 14.44 -0.34
CA MET A 289 -7.55 13.93 -1.62
C MET A 289 -8.90 13.20 -1.49
N PRO A 290 -9.78 13.32 -2.50
CA PRO A 290 -11.11 12.68 -2.48
C PRO A 290 -11.00 11.15 -2.47
N MET A 291 -12.12 10.48 -2.22
CA MET A 291 -12.21 9.02 -2.23
C MET A 291 -11.21 8.33 -1.29
N GLN A 292 -10.88 8.96 -0.17
CA GLN A 292 -10.14 8.37 0.96
C GLN A 292 -8.94 7.49 0.53
N ARG A 293 -8.01 8.07 -0.26
CA ARG A 293 -6.84 7.40 -0.83
C ARG A 293 -6.12 6.45 0.13
N PHE A 294 -5.86 6.89 1.35
CA PHE A 294 -5.08 6.09 2.30
C PHE A 294 -5.84 4.85 2.75
N LEU A 295 -7.17 4.85 2.78
CA LEU A 295 -7.92 3.63 3.08
C LEU A 295 -7.79 2.61 1.94
N VAL A 296 -7.70 3.05 0.69
CA VAL A 296 -7.58 2.17 -0.50
C VAL A 296 -6.38 1.23 -0.40
N HIS A 297 -5.30 1.68 0.24
CA HIS A 297 -4.11 0.89 0.48
C HIS A 297 -4.36 -0.42 1.23
N ILE A 298 -5.35 -0.44 2.13
CA ILE A 298 -5.67 -1.58 2.98
C ILE A 298 -7.01 -2.24 2.66
N MET A 299 -7.81 -1.67 1.74
CA MET A 299 -9.09 -2.27 1.33
C MET A 299 -9.01 -3.73 0.85
N PRO A 300 -7.93 -4.19 0.18
CA PRO A 300 -7.83 -5.59 -0.23
C PRO A 300 -7.52 -6.59 0.91
N LEU A 301 -7.10 -6.12 2.09
CA LEU A 301 -6.71 -6.92 3.27
C LEU A 301 -7.91 -7.13 4.21
#